data_AF-A0A229REG2-F1
#
_entry.id   AF-A0A229REG2-F1
#
_cell.length_a   1.000
_cell.length_b   1.000
_cell.length_c   1.000
_cell.angle_alpha   90.00
_cell.angle_beta   90.00
_cell.angle_gamma   90.00
#
_symmetry.space_group_name_H-M   'P 1'
#
loop_
_entity.id
_entity.type
_entity.pdbx_description
1 polymer ?
#
loop_
_entity_poly.entity_id
_entity_poly.type
_entity_poly.pdbx_seq_one_letter_code
_entity_poly.pdbx_strand_id
1 'polypeptide(L)'
;MELPGPDPDRMRAGTQLEAALIVAAAPGGDATAAIDIADQMVKRGLSTTGRGQLLASSLMELSHQRLTATDAAPDPYATLAHRLVGTGVCTQSELETAFMARVLTAGVDQGWLDAALYDRLAAAGGNDPSFQALLAKIERR
;
A
#
# COMPACT_ATOMS: atom_id res chain seq x y z
N MET A 1 26.73 6.26 13.37
CA MET A 1 25.89 7.14 12.52
C MET A 1 24.46 6.71 12.82
N GLU A 2 23.77 7.40 13.74
CA GLU A 2 22.38 7.07 14.07
C GLU A 2 21.51 7.41 12.86
N LEU A 3 20.78 6.42 12.36
CA LEU A 3 19.77 6.64 11.33
C LEU A 3 18.72 7.60 11.92
N PRO A 4 18.30 8.65 11.19
CA PRO A 4 17.21 9.49 11.65
C PRO A 4 16.00 8.61 11.92
N GLY A 5 15.45 8.73 13.12
CA GLY A 5 14.23 8.02 13.51
C GLY A 5 13.08 8.32 12.55
N PRO A 6 12.05 7.46 12.50
CA PRO A 6 10.93 7.65 11.59
C PRO A 6 10.27 9.02 11.79
N ASP A 7 9.97 9.70 10.69
CA ASP A 7 9.33 11.02 10.69
C ASP A 7 7.99 10.94 11.48
N PRO A 8 7.87 11.67 12.61
CA PRO A 8 6.70 11.57 13.49
C PRO A 8 5.42 12.06 12.82
N ASP A 9 5.50 13.00 11.88
CA ASP A 9 4.35 13.49 11.14
C ASP A 9 3.86 12.46 10.13
N ARG A 10 4.80 11.76 9.48
CA ARG A 10 4.50 10.64 8.59
C ARG A 10 3.82 9.50 9.33
N MET A 11 4.33 9.13 10.51
CA MET A 11 3.73 8.10 11.35
C MET A 11 2.31 8.47 11.77
N ARG A 12 2.11 9.69 12.27
CA ARG A 12 0.79 10.16 12.69
C ARG A 12 -0.22 10.13 11.55
N ALA A 13 0.17 10.62 10.37
CA ALA A 13 -0.69 10.60 9.19
C ALA A 13 -1.00 9.16 8.73
N GLY A 14 -0.03 8.25 8.81
CA GLY A 14 -0.23 6.82 8.54
C GLY A 14 -1.29 6.19 9.44
N THR A 15 -1.19 6.41 10.76
CA THR A 15 -2.18 5.91 11.72
C THR A 15 -3.57 6.51 11.49
N GLN A 16 -3.66 7.80 11.16
CA GLN A 16 -4.92 8.45 10.83
C GLN A 16 -5.55 7.88 9.56
N LEU A 17 -4.74 7.63 8.53
CA LEU A 17 -5.18 7.02 7.28
C LEU A 17 -5.71 5.61 7.53
N GLU A 18 -4.97 4.80 8.28
CA GLU A 18 -5.37 3.44 8.64
C GLU A 18 -6.74 3.42 9.34
N ALA A 19 -6.92 4.26 10.37
CA ALA A 19 -8.18 4.37 11.08
C ALA A 19 -9.34 4.80 10.16
N ALA A 20 -9.11 5.75 9.26
CA ALA A 20 -10.12 6.19 8.29
C ALA A 20 -10.50 5.08 7.30
N LEU A 21 -9.52 4.27 6.86
CA LEU A 21 -9.77 3.13 5.97
C LEU A 21 -10.57 2.01 6.68
N ILE A 22 -10.30 1.76 7.96
CA ILE A 22 -11.06 0.80 8.78
C ILE A 22 -12.53 1.23 8.85
N VAL A 23 -12.82 2.51 9.10
CA VAL A 23 -14.18 3.05 9.10
C VAL A 23 -14.81 2.97 7.71
N ALA A 24 -14.07 3.34 6.67
CA ALA A 24 -14.56 3.32 5.28
C ALA A 24 -14.88 1.90 4.78
N ALA A 25 -14.22 0.88 5.32
CA ALA A 25 -14.39 -0.52 4.95
C ALA A 25 -15.65 -1.15 5.56
N ALA A 26 -16.29 -0.48 6.53
CA ALA A 26 -17.59 -0.91 7.04
C ALA A 26 -18.67 -0.86 5.93
N PRO A 27 -19.75 -1.68 6.04
CA PRO A 27 -20.86 -1.62 5.09
C PRO A 27 -21.46 -0.22 4.99
N GLY A 28 -21.45 0.37 3.79
CA GLY A 28 -21.93 1.74 3.58
C GLY A 28 -21.00 2.84 4.10
N GLY A 29 -19.80 2.49 4.60
CA GLY A 29 -18.81 3.44 5.10
C GLY A 29 -18.34 4.41 4.01
N ASP A 30 -18.11 5.66 4.41
CA ASP A 30 -17.62 6.74 3.55
C ASP A 30 -16.08 6.75 3.53
N ALA A 31 -15.51 6.88 2.33
CA ALA A 31 -14.06 6.92 2.11
C ALA A 31 -13.50 8.35 2.04
N THR A 32 -14.34 9.40 2.07
CA THR A 32 -13.92 10.80 1.91
C THR A 32 -12.79 11.18 2.86
N ALA A 33 -12.89 10.82 4.13
CA ALA A 33 -11.84 11.12 5.11
C ALA A 33 -10.49 10.45 4.77
N ALA A 34 -10.50 9.20 4.32
CA ALA A 34 -9.28 8.50 3.92
C ALA A 34 -8.65 9.14 2.66
N ILE A 35 -9.49 9.57 1.72
CA ILE A 35 -9.07 10.26 0.50
C ILE A 35 -8.40 11.59 0.85
N ASP A 36 -9.02 12.40 1.70
CA ASP A 36 -8.49 13.70 2.12
C ASP A 36 -7.15 13.57 2.85
N ILE A 37 -7.03 12.58 3.74
CA ILE A 37 -5.78 12.30 4.45
C ILE A 37 -4.68 11.90 3.45
N ALA A 38 -4.99 10.98 2.52
CA ALA A 38 -4.04 10.56 1.51
C ALA A 38 -3.59 11.73 0.62
N ASP A 39 -4.52 12.59 0.19
CA ASP A 39 -4.19 13.80 -0.57
C ASP A 39 -3.31 14.77 0.22
N GLN A 40 -3.57 14.96 1.51
CA GLN A 40 -2.73 15.78 2.38
C GLN A 40 -1.33 15.20 2.55
N MET A 41 -1.20 13.88 2.70
CA MET A 41 0.09 13.21 2.78
C MET A 41 0.92 13.43 1.51
N VAL A 42 0.30 13.32 0.34
CA VAL A 42 0.97 13.58 -0.94
C VAL A 42 1.36 15.06 -1.08
N LYS A 43 0.43 15.99 -0.81
CA LYS A 43 0.68 17.44 -0.89
C LYS A 43 1.80 17.91 0.04
N ARG A 44 1.92 17.29 1.22
CA ARG A 44 2.96 17.60 2.21
C ARG A 44 4.28 16.86 1.97
N GLY A 45 4.37 16.03 0.93
CA GLY A 45 5.58 15.23 0.65
C GLY A 45 5.82 14.09 1.64
N LEU A 46 4.81 13.72 2.45
CA LEU A 46 4.87 12.59 3.38
C LEU A 46 4.77 11.24 2.66
N SER A 47 4.27 11.24 1.42
CA SER A 47 4.30 10.08 0.52
C SER A 47 5.05 10.43 -0.77
N THR A 48 5.82 9.47 -1.28
CA THR A 48 6.51 9.58 -2.58
C THR A 48 5.67 9.03 -3.73
N THR A 49 4.53 8.41 -3.43
CA THR A 49 3.60 7.86 -4.42
C THR A 49 2.37 8.75 -4.54
N GLY A 50 1.62 8.62 -5.63
CA GLY A 50 0.32 9.29 -5.79
C GLY A 50 -0.72 8.82 -4.76
N ARG A 51 -1.83 9.57 -4.65
CA ARG A 51 -2.93 9.29 -3.73
C ARG A 51 -3.50 7.89 -3.93
N GLY A 52 -3.84 7.52 -5.17
CA GLY A 52 -4.45 6.23 -5.49
C GLY A 52 -3.55 5.07 -5.10
N GLN A 53 -2.27 5.13 -5.47
CA GLN A 53 -1.27 4.14 -5.08
C GLN A 53 -1.06 4.05 -3.55
N LEU A 54 -1.10 5.17 -2.83
CA LEU A 54 -1.02 5.19 -1.36
C LEU A 54 -2.21 4.45 -0.74
N LEU A 55 -3.44 4.80 -1.16
CA LEU A 55 -4.67 4.15 -0.69
C LEU A 55 -4.67 2.65 -1.01
N ALA A 56 -4.30 2.28 -2.23
CA ALA A 56 -4.22 0.88 -2.66
C ALA A 56 -3.23 0.09 -1.80
N SER A 57 -2.04 0.66 -1.54
CA SER A 57 -1.01 0.03 -0.73
C SER A 57 -1.46 -0.16 0.72
N SER A 58 -2.10 0.86 1.32
CA SER A 58 -2.64 0.77 2.68
C SER A 58 -3.77 -0.26 2.80
N LEU A 59 -4.65 -0.35 1.80
CA LEU A 59 -5.73 -1.36 1.78
C LEU A 59 -5.18 -2.78 1.65
N MET A 60 -4.11 -2.97 0.85
CA MET A 60 -3.44 -4.25 0.70
C MET A 60 -2.76 -4.71 2.00
N GLU A 61 -2.20 -3.78 2.76
CA GLU A 61 -1.63 -4.05 4.08
C GLU A 61 -2.72 -4.46 5.09
N LEU A 62 -3.82 -3.70 5.16
CA LEU A 62 -4.96 -4.01 6.04
C LEU A 62 -5.62 -5.36 5.71
N SER A 63 -5.76 -5.67 4.41
CA SER A 63 -6.22 -6.96 3.92
C SER A 63 -5.33 -8.10 4.42
N HIS A 64 -4.00 -7.93 4.35
CA HIS A 64 -3.05 -8.93 4.82
C HIS A 64 -3.12 -9.17 6.33
N GLN A 65 -3.11 -8.10 7.13
CA GLN A 65 -3.21 -8.18 8.58
C GLN A 65 -4.48 -8.92 9.02
N ARG A 66 -5.59 -8.73 8.28
CA ARG A 66 -6.83 -9.46 8.51
C ARG A 66 -6.73 -10.95 8.17
N LEU A 67 -6.14 -11.30 7.02
CA LEU A 67 -5.95 -12.70 6.63
C LEU A 67 -5.11 -13.47 7.65
N THR A 68 -4.16 -12.81 8.31
CA THR A 68 -3.39 -13.41 9.41
C THR A 68 -4.19 -13.57 10.71
N ALA A 69 -5.34 -12.90 10.84
CA ALA A 69 -6.12 -12.81 12.08
C ALA A 69 -7.46 -13.55 12.05
N THR A 70 -8.06 -13.85 10.88
CA THR A 70 -9.41 -14.43 10.81
C THR A 70 -9.65 -15.23 9.52
N ASP A 71 -10.19 -16.45 9.64
CA ASP A 71 -10.28 -17.42 8.52
C ASP A 71 -11.53 -17.36 7.63
N ALA A 72 -12.60 -16.61 7.97
CA ALA A 72 -13.93 -16.93 7.40
C ALA A 72 -14.85 -15.79 6.95
N ALA A 73 -14.41 -14.53 6.90
CA ALA A 73 -15.26 -13.42 6.44
C ALA A 73 -14.74 -12.79 5.15
N PRO A 74 -15.62 -12.36 4.23
CA PRO A 74 -15.22 -11.63 3.03
C PRO A 74 -14.37 -10.41 3.41
N ASP A 75 -13.34 -10.13 2.62
CA ASP A 75 -12.39 -9.06 2.90
C ASP A 75 -13.02 -7.69 2.59
N PRO A 76 -13.33 -6.87 3.62
CA PRO A 76 -13.94 -5.57 3.43
C PRO A 76 -12.95 -4.58 2.80
N TYR A 77 -11.64 -4.80 2.94
CA TYR A 77 -10.62 -3.94 2.35
C TYR A 77 -10.49 -4.18 0.84
N ALA A 78 -10.57 -5.44 0.40
CA ALA A 78 -10.71 -5.76 -1.02
C ALA A 78 -12.00 -5.15 -1.61
N THR A 79 -13.12 -5.25 -0.90
CA THR A 79 -14.40 -4.65 -1.31
C THR A 79 -14.28 -3.12 -1.44
N LEU A 80 -13.67 -2.47 -0.45
CA LEU A 80 -13.40 -1.03 -0.48
C LEU A 80 -12.49 -0.65 -1.64
N ALA A 81 -11.42 -1.41 -1.89
CA ALA A 81 -10.51 -1.15 -3.01
C ALA A 81 -11.22 -1.18 -4.36
N HIS A 82 -12.08 -2.18 -4.60
CA HIS A 82 -12.89 -2.23 -5.81
C HIS A 82 -13.85 -1.04 -5.96
N ARG A 83 -14.45 -0.59 -4.85
CA ARG A 83 -15.29 0.60 -4.85
C ARG A 83 -14.52 1.87 -5.22
N LEU A 84 -13.32 2.05 -4.68
CA LEU A 84 -12.46 3.19 -5.00
C LEU A 84 -11.98 3.19 -6.46
N VAL A 85 -11.80 2.01 -7.05
CA VAL A 85 -11.56 1.89 -8.50
C VAL A 85 -12.80 2.28 -9.29
N GLY A 86 -13.98 1.78 -8.89
CA GLY A 86 -15.25 2.10 -9.54
C GLY A 86 -15.62 3.59 -9.51
N THR A 87 -15.13 4.34 -8.53
CA THR A 87 -15.33 5.80 -8.43
C THR A 87 -14.17 6.63 -8.98
N GLY A 88 -13.13 6.00 -9.54
CA GLY A 88 -11.97 6.68 -10.13
C GLY A 88 -11.01 7.32 -9.11
N VAL A 89 -11.14 7.00 -7.82
CA VAL A 89 -10.22 7.46 -6.77
C VAL A 89 -8.87 6.76 -6.89
N CYS A 90 -8.91 5.47 -7.24
CA CYS A 90 -7.78 4.63 -7.59
C CYS A 90 -7.95 4.11 -9.02
N THR A 91 -6.86 3.78 -9.68
CA THR A 91 -6.86 3.02 -10.93
C THR A 91 -6.65 1.54 -10.67
N GLN A 92 -7.04 0.70 -11.64
CA GLN A 92 -6.76 -0.73 -11.57
C GLN A 92 -5.25 -1.02 -11.49
N SER A 93 -4.44 -0.30 -12.28
CA SER A 93 -2.98 -0.46 -12.31
C SER A 93 -2.33 -0.13 -10.96
N GLU A 94 -2.83 0.87 -10.24
CA GLU A 94 -2.36 1.17 -8.88
C GLU A 94 -2.66 0.03 -7.90
N LEU A 95 -3.81 -0.63 -8.04
CA LEU A 95 -4.18 -1.76 -7.21
C LEU A 95 -3.34 -3.00 -7.50
N GLU A 96 -3.09 -3.29 -8.78
CA GLU A 96 -2.20 -4.36 -9.24
C GLU A 96 -0.77 -4.14 -8.74
N THR A 97 -0.27 -2.91 -8.86
CA THR A 97 1.05 -2.52 -8.35
C THR A 97 1.14 -2.74 -6.84
N ALA A 98 0.13 -2.29 -6.07
CA ALA A 98 0.10 -2.49 -4.62
C ALA A 98 0.08 -3.97 -4.23
N PHE A 99 -0.68 -4.80 -4.96
CA PHE A 99 -0.72 -6.23 -4.75
C PHE A 99 0.64 -6.89 -5.03
N MET A 100 1.27 -6.57 -6.16
CA MET A 100 2.61 -7.07 -6.49
C MET A 100 3.64 -6.66 -5.44
N ALA A 101 3.59 -5.41 -4.98
CA ALA A 101 4.46 -4.90 -3.92
C ALA A 101 4.39 -5.78 -2.68
N ARG A 102 3.17 -6.07 -2.27
CA ARG A 102 2.89 -6.87 -1.09
C ARG A 102 3.39 -8.30 -1.24
N VAL A 103 3.13 -8.94 -2.39
CA VAL A 103 3.59 -10.31 -2.63
C VAL A 103 5.12 -10.39 -2.58
N LEU A 104 5.82 -9.41 -3.15
CA LEU A 104 7.28 -9.36 -3.12
C LEU A 104 7.80 -9.13 -1.70
N THR A 105 7.25 -8.17 -0.95
CA THR A 105 7.64 -7.95 0.46
C THR A 105 7.39 -9.20 1.31
N ALA A 106 6.22 -9.82 1.18
CA ALA A 106 5.91 -11.06 1.91
C ALA A 106 6.86 -12.20 1.52
N GLY A 107 7.29 -12.25 0.27
CA GLY A 107 8.25 -13.26 -0.19
C GLY A 107 9.65 -13.09 0.38
N VAL A 108 10.09 -11.85 0.53
CA VAL A 108 11.35 -11.52 1.22
C VAL A 108 11.23 -11.87 2.70
N ASP A 109 10.16 -11.43 3.38
CA ASP A 109 9.96 -11.66 4.81
C ASP A 109 9.85 -13.15 5.17
N GLN A 110 9.32 -13.97 4.25
CA GLN A 110 9.19 -15.43 4.43
C GLN A 110 10.40 -16.22 3.89
N GLY A 111 11.39 -15.55 3.31
CA GLY A 111 12.64 -16.16 2.85
C GLY A 111 12.52 -17.05 1.61
N TRP A 112 11.40 -17.02 0.88
CA TRP A 112 11.28 -17.76 -0.39
C TRP A 112 11.63 -16.90 -1.62
N LEU A 113 11.62 -15.57 -1.48
CA LEU A 113 12.10 -14.65 -2.50
C LEU A 113 13.56 -14.28 -2.21
N ASP A 114 14.47 -14.95 -2.91
CA ASP A 114 15.91 -14.65 -2.85
C ASP A 114 16.24 -13.33 -3.57
N ALA A 115 17.27 -12.62 -3.14
CA ALA A 115 17.76 -11.37 -3.74
C ALA A 115 18.09 -11.53 -5.23
N ALA A 116 18.53 -12.71 -5.65
CA ALA A 116 18.77 -13.01 -7.08
C ALA A 116 17.47 -13.06 -7.92
N LEU A 117 16.30 -13.24 -7.31
CA LEU A 117 15.02 -13.14 -7.98
C LEU A 117 14.54 -11.68 -8.04
N TYR A 118 14.87 -10.86 -7.04
CA TYR A 118 14.70 -9.40 -7.09
C TYR A 118 15.46 -8.78 -8.28
N ASP A 119 16.74 -9.12 -8.46
CA ASP A 119 17.56 -8.62 -9.57
C ASP A 119 16.97 -9.00 -10.94
N ARG A 120 16.43 -10.23 -11.05
CA ARG A 120 15.78 -10.71 -12.27
C ARG A 120 14.45 -10.04 -12.52
N LEU A 121 13.67 -9.77 -11.47
CA LEU A 121 12.44 -9.01 -11.56
C LEU A 121 12.74 -7.57 -12.00
N ALA A 122 13.71 -6.91 -11.38
CA ALA A 122 14.20 -5.58 -11.77
C ALA A 122 14.66 -5.50 -13.23
N ALA A 123 15.36 -6.54 -13.69
CA ALA A 123 15.76 -6.67 -15.09
C ALA A 123 14.58 -6.95 -16.05
N ALA A 124 13.55 -7.67 -15.60
CA ALA A 124 12.38 -8.02 -16.40
C ALA A 124 11.32 -6.90 -16.48
N GLY A 125 11.16 -6.11 -15.40
CA GLY A 125 10.20 -4.99 -15.30
C GLY A 125 10.72 -3.69 -15.91
N GLY A 126 11.46 -3.79 -17.02
CA GLY A 126 12.20 -2.69 -17.65
C GLY A 126 11.43 -1.37 -17.69
N ASN A 127 12.07 -0.31 -17.19
CA ASN A 127 11.64 1.10 -17.20
C ASN A 127 10.24 1.43 -16.66
N ASP A 128 9.49 0.50 -16.07
CA ASP A 128 8.22 0.84 -15.41
C ASP A 128 8.54 1.61 -14.11
N PRO A 129 8.19 2.91 -14.03
CA PRO A 129 8.53 3.74 -12.87
C PRO A 129 7.87 3.24 -11.58
N SER A 130 6.70 2.61 -11.69
CA SER A 130 5.94 2.08 -10.56
C SER A 130 6.59 0.83 -10.01
N PHE A 131 7.10 -0.02 -10.91
CA PHE A 131 7.84 -1.23 -10.55
C PHE A 131 9.22 -0.91 -9.96
N GLN A 132 9.93 0.07 -10.53
CA GLN A 132 11.20 0.57 -10.00
C GLN A 132 11.03 1.22 -8.62
N ALA A 133 9.98 2.02 -8.41
CA ALA A 133 9.68 2.63 -7.09
C ALA A 133 9.37 1.58 -6.01
N LEU A 134 8.83 0.44 -6.42
CA LEU A 134 8.45 -0.68 -5.56
C LEU A 134 9.67 -1.54 -5.21
N LEU A 135 10.54 -1.81 -6.18
CA LEU A 135 11.82 -2.47 -5.96
C LEU A 135 12.78 -1.66 -5.09
N ALA A 136 12.82 -0.33 -5.24
CA ALA A 136 13.67 0.54 -4.42
C ALA A 136 13.28 0.57 -2.92
N LYS A 137 12.06 0.12 -2.56
CA LYS A 137 11.65 -0.01 -1.16
C LYS A 137 12.17 -1.30 -0.51
N ILE A 138 12.41 -2.35 -1.30
CA ILE A 138 12.94 -3.63 -0.83
C ILE A 138 14.44 -3.49 -0.50
N GLU A 139 15.21 -2.76 -1.30
CA GLU A 139 16.65 -2.48 -1.09
C GLU A 139 16.99 -1.73 0.21
N ARG A 140 16.00 -1.13 0.89
CA ARG A 140 16.20 -0.33 2.11
C ARG A 140 15.98 -1.11 3.42
N ARG A 141 15.73 -2.42 3.36
CA ARG A 141 15.64 -3.32 4.52
C ARG A 141 16.79 -4.30 4.51
#